data_AF-A0A971KFK9-F1
#
_entry.id   AF-A0A971KFK9-F1
#
_cell.length_a   1.000
_cell.length_b   1.000
_cell.length_c   1.000
_cell.angle_alpha   90.00
_cell.angle_beta   90.00
_cell.angle_gamma   90.00
#
_symmetry.space_group_name_H-M   'P 1'
#
loop_
_entity.id
_entity.type
_entity.pdbx_description
1 polymer ?
#
loop_
_entity_poly.entity_id
_entity_poly.type
_entity_poly.pdbx_seq_one_letter_code
_entity_poly.pdbx_strand_id
1 'polypeptide(L)'
;MTNDREFLYQLAVMYYNERLTQQEISQRLGISRPQVSRALSKAEQEGIVRVQILRPASEKHDLESRLAKLLGLRRVFIASQMMKNGSERERRSQDIAIAAANILPEIFSGKKFVGIGWGDTIYRTALEIDYSETASETCYVPLIGSLGMRERRYQVNS
;
A
#
# COMPACT_ATOMS: atom_id res chain seq x y z
N MET A 1 3.72 -19.82 17.94
CA MET A 1 3.25 -18.56 17.33
C MET A 1 3.41 -18.51 15.80
N THR A 2 4.29 -19.31 15.19
CA THR A 2 4.48 -19.40 13.72
C THR A 2 3.33 -20.08 12.96
N ASN A 3 2.57 -20.96 13.61
CA ASN A 3 1.55 -21.79 12.96
C ASN A 3 0.28 -21.00 12.54
N ASP A 4 -0.07 -19.94 13.26
CA ASP A 4 -1.28 -19.15 12.99
C ASP A 4 -1.14 -18.34 11.70
N ARG A 5 0.03 -17.75 11.44
CA ARG A 5 0.26 -16.93 10.24
C ARG A 5 0.32 -17.77 8.96
N GLU A 6 0.96 -18.93 9.04
CA GLU A 6 1.01 -19.90 7.95
C GLU A 6 -0.39 -20.43 7.62
N PHE A 7 -1.19 -20.72 8.65
CA PHE A 7 -2.58 -21.12 8.47
C PHE A 7 -3.41 -20.03 7.76
N LEU A 8 -3.27 -18.76 8.17
CA LEU A 8 -3.96 -17.63 7.52
C LEU A 8 -3.53 -17.46 6.05
N TYR A 9 -2.24 -17.63 5.77
CA TYR A 9 -1.69 -17.59 4.41
C TYR A 9 -2.29 -18.68 3.52
N GLN A 10 -2.24 -19.95 3.94
CA GLN A 10 -2.76 -21.07 3.16
C GLN A 10 -4.27 -20.92 2.88
N LEU A 11 -5.03 -20.47 3.89
CA LEU A 11 -6.45 -20.24 3.75
C LEU A 11 -6.76 -19.11 2.75
N ALA A 12 -5.97 -18.02 2.78
CA ALA A 12 -6.07 -16.94 1.81
C ALA A 12 -5.72 -17.39 0.39
N VAL A 13 -4.68 -18.21 0.20
CA VAL A 13 -4.30 -18.79 -1.11
C VAL A 13 -5.45 -19.62 -1.69
N MET A 14 -6.05 -20.51 -0.89
CA MET A 14 -7.20 -21.31 -1.33
C MET A 14 -8.38 -20.44 -1.80
N TYR A 15 -8.66 -19.34 -1.11
CA TYR A 15 -9.79 -18.47 -1.44
C TYR A 15 -9.52 -17.52 -2.61
N TYR A 16 -8.40 -16.80 -2.57
CA TYR A 16 -8.11 -15.73 -3.52
C TYR A 16 -7.42 -16.21 -4.79
N ASN A 17 -6.51 -17.19 -4.69
CA ASN A 17 -5.76 -17.73 -5.83
C ASN A 17 -6.48 -18.95 -6.44
N GLU A 18 -6.85 -19.94 -5.62
CA GLU A 18 -7.52 -21.17 -6.10
C GLU A 18 -9.03 -20.98 -6.32
N ARG A 19 -9.61 -19.84 -5.91
CA ARG A 19 -11.03 -19.50 -6.07
C ARG A 19 -12.00 -20.50 -5.41
N LEU A 20 -11.56 -21.22 -4.39
CA LEU A 20 -12.42 -22.10 -3.62
C LEU A 20 -13.42 -21.30 -2.79
N THR A 21 -14.64 -21.80 -2.70
CA THR A 21 -15.66 -21.25 -1.80
C THR A 21 -15.27 -21.51 -0.34
N GLN A 22 -15.77 -20.67 0.57
CA GLN A 22 -15.57 -20.90 2.01
C GLN A 22 -16.12 -22.25 2.47
N GLN A 23 -17.09 -22.82 1.75
CA GLN A 23 -17.65 -24.14 2.03
C GLN A 23 -16.68 -25.26 1.63
N GLU A 24 -16.06 -25.19 0.45
CA GLU A 24 -15.03 -26.15 0.04
C GLU A 24 -13.80 -26.09 0.95
N ILE A 25 -13.38 -24.89 1.32
CA ILE A 25 -12.28 -24.68 2.28
C ILE A 25 -12.63 -25.27 3.65
N SER A 26 -13.87 -25.08 4.11
CA SER A 26 -14.34 -25.64 5.38
C SER A 26 -14.26 -27.17 5.41
N GLN A 27 -14.63 -27.83 4.30
CA GLN A 27 -14.56 -29.28 4.16
C GLN A 27 -13.11 -29.77 4.09
N ARG A 28 -12.25 -29.06 3.34
CA ARG A 28 -10.84 -29.44 3.15
C ARG A 28 -10.00 -29.30 4.42
N LEU A 29 -10.27 -28.28 5.23
CA LEU A 29 -9.53 -27.98 6.47
C LEU A 29 -10.19 -28.55 7.73
N GLY A 30 -11.38 -29.15 7.63
CA GLY A 30 -12.10 -29.72 8.77
C GLY A 30 -12.56 -28.68 9.80
N ILE A 31 -12.75 -27.43 9.39
CA ILE A 31 -13.21 -26.32 10.24
C ILE A 31 -14.56 -25.79 9.76
N SER A 32 -15.30 -25.12 10.64
CA SER A 32 -16.60 -24.57 10.26
C SER A 32 -16.48 -23.37 9.31
N ARG A 33 -17.46 -23.16 8.42
CA ARG A 33 -17.54 -21.99 7.53
C ARG A 33 -17.41 -20.64 8.26
N PRO A 34 -17.99 -20.43 9.47
CA PRO A 34 -17.75 -19.20 10.25
C PRO A 34 -16.31 -19.04 10.76
N GLN A 35 -15.56 -20.13 10.96
CA GLN A 35 -14.13 -20.06 11.27
C GLN A 35 -13.33 -19.65 10.03
N VAL A 36 -13.66 -20.18 8.85
CA VAL A 36 -13.03 -19.78 7.58
C VAL A 36 -13.22 -18.27 7.33
N SER A 37 -14.45 -17.77 7.47
CA SER A 37 -14.75 -16.35 7.30
C SER A 37 -13.95 -15.47 8.26
N ARG A 38 -13.92 -15.81 9.55
CA ARG A 38 -13.12 -15.07 10.55
C ARG A 38 -11.63 -15.11 10.26
N ALA A 39 -11.11 -16.24 9.79
CA ALA A 39 -9.71 -16.38 9.40
C ALA A 39 -9.37 -15.50 8.19
N LEU A 40 -10.21 -15.46 7.15
CA LEU A 40 -10.00 -14.55 6.01
C LEU A 40 -9.97 -13.08 6.45
N SER A 41 -10.94 -12.67 7.29
CA SER A 41 -10.94 -11.31 7.83
C SER A 41 -9.69 -11.01 8.65
N LYS A 42 -9.21 -11.97 9.45
CA LYS A 42 -7.96 -11.84 10.20
C LYS A 42 -6.74 -11.72 9.28
N ALA A 43 -6.70 -12.47 8.18
CA ALA A 43 -5.63 -12.38 7.18
C ALA A 43 -5.57 -11.00 6.52
N GLU A 44 -6.72 -10.38 6.23
CA GLU A 44 -6.78 -9.00 5.74
C GLU A 44 -6.34 -7.98 6.81
N GLN A 45 -6.79 -8.15 8.06
CA GLN A 45 -6.42 -7.27 9.17
C GLN A 45 -4.91 -7.32 9.49
N GLU A 46 -4.29 -8.49 9.39
CA GLU A 46 -2.85 -8.66 9.61
C GLU A 46 -1.99 -8.28 8.39
N GLY A 47 -2.61 -7.85 7.30
CA GLY A 47 -1.93 -7.44 6.07
C GLY A 47 -1.35 -8.60 5.25
N ILE A 48 -1.75 -9.84 5.54
CA ILE A 48 -1.39 -11.04 4.76
C ILE A 48 -2.09 -10.99 3.39
N VAL A 49 -3.29 -10.41 3.35
CA VAL A 49 -4.06 -10.17 2.12
C VAL A 49 -4.26 -8.68 1.91
N ARG A 50 -3.93 -8.20 0.70
CA ARG A 50 -4.29 -6.86 0.22
C ARG A 50 -5.12 -7.02 -1.05
N VAL A 51 -6.38 -6.57 -1.02
CA VAL A 51 -7.26 -6.59 -2.21
C VAL A 51 -7.25 -5.20 -2.85
N GLN A 52 -6.77 -5.13 -4.09
CA GLN A 52 -6.79 -3.90 -4.88
C GLN A 52 -7.90 -3.97 -5.94
N ILE A 53 -8.78 -2.98 -5.95
CA ILE A 53 -9.82 -2.81 -6.99
C ILE A 53 -9.42 -1.61 -7.85
N LEU A 54 -9.07 -1.88 -9.10
CA LEU A 54 -8.69 -0.84 -10.07
C LEU A 54 -9.93 -0.25 -10.73
N ARG A 55 -10.02 1.09 -10.75
CA ARG A 55 -11.10 1.78 -11.48
C ARG A 55 -10.80 1.76 -12.99
N PRO A 56 -11.79 1.51 -13.87
CA PRO A 56 -11.62 1.66 -15.31
C PRO A 56 -11.11 3.07 -15.68
N ALA A 57 -10.17 3.16 -16.61
CA ALA A 57 -9.30 4.33 -16.81
C ALA A 57 -9.96 5.60 -17.41
N SER A 58 -11.28 5.65 -17.60
CA SER A 58 -11.89 6.60 -18.55
C SER A 58 -12.08 8.05 -18.04
N GLU A 59 -12.18 8.30 -16.73
CA GLU A 59 -12.48 9.68 -16.22
C GLU A 59 -11.28 10.41 -15.62
N LYS A 60 -10.35 9.71 -14.96
CA LYS A 60 -9.24 10.35 -14.24
C LYS A 60 -8.16 10.90 -15.17
N HIS A 61 -7.91 10.22 -16.28
CA HIS A 61 -6.86 10.62 -17.21
C HIS A 61 -7.12 12.00 -17.85
N ASP A 62 -8.38 12.38 -18.07
CA ASP A 62 -8.69 13.71 -18.60
C ASP A 62 -8.35 14.81 -17.58
N LEU A 63 -8.77 14.66 -16.33
CA LEU A 63 -8.52 15.67 -15.29
C LEU A 63 -7.04 15.77 -14.92
N GLU A 64 -6.34 14.64 -14.77
CA GLU A 64 -4.90 14.60 -14.51
C GLU A 64 -4.11 15.26 -15.64
N SER A 65 -4.43 14.94 -16.90
CA SER A 65 -3.79 15.53 -18.08
C SER A 65 -4.06 17.04 -18.19
N ARG A 66 -5.29 17.47 -17.94
CA ARG A 66 -5.66 18.89 -17.94
C ARG A 66 -4.92 19.66 -16.84
N LEU A 67 -4.87 19.14 -15.62
CA LEU A 67 -4.11 19.77 -14.52
C LEU A 67 -2.62 19.82 -14.82
N ALA A 68 -2.05 18.74 -15.37
CA ALA A 68 -0.65 18.71 -15.77
C ALA A 68 -0.33 19.81 -16.79
N LYS A 69 -1.17 19.99 -17.80
CA LYS A 69 -1.03 21.08 -18.79
C LYS A 69 -1.16 22.46 -18.17
N LEU A 70 -2.18 22.68 -17.32
CA LEU A 70 -2.43 23.97 -16.68
C LEU A 70 -1.31 24.39 -15.74
N LEU A 71 -0.69 23.43 -15.03
CA LEU A 71 0.37 23.69 -14.06
C LEU A 71 1.79 23.54 -14.64
N GLY A 72 1.92 23.18 -15.92
CA GLY A 72 3.22 22.92 -16.55
C GLY A 72 3.97 21.72 -15.95
N LEU A 73 3.25 20.74 -15.40
CA LEU A 73 3.81 19.56 -14.76
C LEU A 73 3.93 18.38 -15.73
N ARG A 74 4.94 17.54 -15.54
CA ARG A 74 5.16 16.35 -16.38
C ARG A 74 4.07 15.28 -16.20
N ARG A 75 3.65 15.04 -14.96
CA ARG A 75 2.61 14.07 -14.58
C ARG A 75 1.87 14.62 -13.37
N VAL A 76 0.57 14.36 -13.31
CA VAL A 76 -0.29 14.60 -12.14
C VAL A 76 -1.03 13.31 -11.86
N PHE A 77 -1.20 13.00 -10.58
CA PHE A 77 -1.98 11.85 -10.13
C PHE A 77 -2.97 12.29 -9.07
N ILE A 78 -4.22 11.84 -9.19
CA ILE A 78 -5.30 12.21 -8.29
C ILE A 78 -5.67 11.00 -7.42
N ALA A 79 -5.31 11.09 -6.14
CA ALA A 79 -5.72 10.13 -5.13
C ALA A 79 -7.25 10.06 -5.03
N SER A 80 -7.80 8.85 -5.01
CA SER A 80 -9.21 8.64 -4.67
C SER A 80 -9.40 8.75 -3.16
N GLN A 81 -10.53 9.30 -2.74
CA GLN A 81 -10.94 9.24 -1.33
C GLN A 81 -11.45 7.83 -1.01
N MET A 82 -10.63 7.02 -0.31
CA MET A 82 -10.95 5.63 0.00
C MET A 82 -11.17 5.42 1.50
N MET A 83 -10.44 6.17 2.33
CA MET A 83 -10.53 6.06 3.79
C MET A 83 -11.85 6.61 4.34
N LYS A 84 -12.55 5.81 5.15
CA LYS A 84 -13.84 6.19 5.77
C LYS A 84 -13.74 6.62 7.23
N ASN A 85 -12.64 6.33 7.91
CA ASN A 85 -12.45 6.55 9.36
C ASN A 85 -11.20 7.40 9.64
N GLY A 86 -11.14 8.07 10.80
CA GLY A 86 -10.06 8.97 11.22
C GLY A 86 -10.36 10.45 10.96
N SER A 87 -9.44 11.36 11.31
CA SER A 87 -9.61 12.78 10.97
C SER A 87 -9.49 13.03 9.46
N GLU A 88 -10.10 14.10 8.93
CA GLU A 88 -10.01 14.42 7.50
C GLU A 88 -8.57 14.58 7.00
N ARG A 89 -7.68 15.11 7.85
CA ARG A 89 -6.26 15.29 7.53
C ARG A 89 -5.54 13.95 7.40
N GLU A 90 -5.80 13.03 8.32
CA GLU A 90 -5.21 11.69 8.29
C GLU A 90 -5.72 10.90 7.09
N ARG A 91 -7.04 10.95 6.82
CA ARG A 91 -7.64 10.28 5.65
C ARG A 91 -6.99 10.75 4.36
N ARG A 92 -6.92 12.07 4.13
CA ARG A 92 -6.27 12.64 2.93
C ARG A 92 -4.80 12.24 2.83
N SER A 93 -4.06 12.31 3.92
CA SER A 93 -2.62 11.94 3.91
C SER A 93 -2.44 10.46 3.59
N GLN A 94 -3.32 9.59 4.09
CA GLN A 94 -3.30 8.16 3.85
C GLN A 94 -3.72 7.81 2.41
N ASP A 95 -4.80 8.42 1.89
CA ASP A 95 -5.25 8.22 0.51
C ASP A 95 -4.15 8.64 -0.49
N ILE A 96 -3.46 9.76 -0.22
CA ILE A 96 -2.30 10.20 -1.02
C ILE A 96 -1.15 9.20 -0.91
N ALA A 97 -0.85 8.71 0.29
CA ALA A 97 0.22 7.75 0.52
C ALA A 97 0.01 6.45 -0.24
N ILE A 98 -1.21 5.89 -0.20
CA ILE A 98 -1.57 4.68 -0.93
C ILE A 98 -1.45 4.91 -2.44
N ALA A 99 -1.97 6.04 -2.95
CA ALA A 99 -1.86 6.36 -4.36
C ALA A 99 -0.40 6.49 -4.81
N ALA A 100 0.42 7.22 -4.04
CA ALA A 100 1.83 7.42 -4.33
C ALA A 100 2.61 6.09 -4.28
N ALA A 101 2.36 5.22 -3.30
CA ALA A 101 3.04 3.94 -3.17
C ALA A 101 2.86 3.02 -4.39
N ASN A 102 1.70 3.10 -5.05
CA ASN A 102 1.44 2.33 -6.28
C ASN A 102 2.17 2.86 -7.52
N ILE A 103 2.56 4.14 -7.52
CA ILE A 103 3.09 4.83 -8.70
C ILE A 103 4.60 5.00 -8.61
N LEU A 104 5.11 5.31 -7.42
CA LEU A 104 6.52 5.63 -7.20
C LEU A 104 7.49 4.52 -7.63
N PRO A 105 7.22 3.21 -7.45
CA PRO A 105 8.12 2.16 -7.93
C PRO A 105 8.39 2.23 -9.44
N GLU A 106 7.37 2.52 -10.25
CA GLU A 106 7.53 2.74 -11.70
C GLU A 106 8.41 3.99 -11.97
N ILE A 107 8.19 5.07 -11.22
CA ILE A 107 8.94 6.32 -11.38
C ILE A 107 10.42 6.15 -10.96
N PHE A 108 10.67 5.35 -9.93
CA PHE A 108 12.01 5.07 -9.40
C PHE A 108 12.77 4.04 -10.25
N SER A 109 12.08 3.27 -11.08
CA SER A 109 12.71 2.30 -11.96
C SER A 109 13.81 2.93 -12.83
N GLY A 110 15.00 2.34 -12.80
CA GLY A 110 16.19 2.84 -13.49
C GLY A 110 16.81 4.10 -12.88
N LYS A 111 16.36 4.57 -11.71
CA LYS A 111 16.98 5.69 -10.99
C LYS A 111 18.02 5.16 -10.01
N LYS A 112 19.24 5.69 -10.11
CA LYS A 112 20.35 5.37 -9.19
C LYS A 112 20.20 6.03 -7.82
N PHE A 113 19.62 7.23 -7.77
CA PHE A 113 19.46 7.99 -6.53
C PHE A 113 18.04 8.53 -6.42
N VAL A 114 17.43 8.36 -5.24
CA VAL A 114 16.14 8.96 -4.88
C VAL A 114 16.34 9.75 -3.59
N GLY A 115 16.11 11.06 -3.67
CA GLY A 115 16.15 11.94 -2.51
C GLY A 115 14.86 11.86 -1.69
N ILE A 116 14.99 11.65 -0.37
CA ILE A 116 13.86 11.56 0.55
C ILE A 116 13.86 12.79 1.49
N GLY A 117 12.74 13.51 1.53
CA GLY A 117 12.47 14.53 2.56
C GLY A 117 11.73 13.95 3.76
N TRP A 118 11.41 14.79 4.75
CA TRP A 118 10.55 14.38 5.88
C TRP A 118 9.09 14.82 5.69
N GLY A 119 8.19 14.25 6.48
CA GLY A 119 6.79 14.66 6.53
C GLY A 119 5.85 13.48 6.71
N ASP A 120 4.66 13.77 7.25
CA ASP A 120 3.64 12.75 7.55
C ASP A 120 3.25 11.93 6.32
N THR A 121 3.02 12.60 5.18
CA THR A 121 2.64 11.93 3.93
C THR A 121 3.78 11.10 3.35
N ILE A 122 5.02 11.58 3.41
CA ILE A 122 6.19 10.83 2.92
C ILE A 122 6.41 9.58 3.77
N TYR A 123 6.36 9.72 5.10
CA TYR A 123 6.47 8.60 6.03
C TYR A 123 5.38 7.55 5.78
N ARG A 124 4.12 7.96 5.66
CA ARG A 124 3.01 7.04 5.33
C ARG A 124 3.22 6.37 3.98
N THR A 125 3.68 7.11 2.97
CA THR A 125 3.94 6.54 1.64
C THR A 125 4.98 5.42 1.72
N ALA A 126 6.06 5.62 2.49
CA ALA A 126 7.09 4.60 2.67
C ALA A 126 6.55 3.32 3.35
N LEU A 127 5.56 3.44 4.25
CA LEU A 127 4.91 2.29 4.87
C LEU A 127 3.95 1.53 3.94
N GLU A 128 3.42 2.20 2.92
CA GLU A 128 2.50 1.61 1.95
C GLU A 128 3.21 0.95 0.77
N ILE A 129 4.44 1.37 0.44
CA ILE A 129 5.24 0.74 -0.62
C ILE A 129 5.51 -0.72 -0.25
N ASP A 130 5.16 -1.63 -1.16
CA ASP A 130 5.40 -3.04 -0.97
C ASP A 130 6.91 -3.35 -0.89
N TYR A 131 7.26 -4.23 0.03
CA TYR A 131 8.61 -4.73 0.14
C TYR A 131 8.94 -5.59 -1.09
N SER A 132 10.09 -5.33 -1.70
CA SER A 132 10.64 -6.16 -2.78
C SER A 132 11.87 -6.89 -2.28
N GLU A 133 11.89 -8.22 -2.43
CA GLU A 133 13.08 -9.05 -2.14
C GLU A 133 14.22 -8.81 -3.14
N THR A 134 13.92 -8.21 -4.28
CA THR A 134 14.95 -7.90 -5.28
C THR A 134 15.68 -6.64 -4.85
N ALA A 135 16.98 -6.77 -4.60
CA ALA A 135 17.83 -5.61 -4.30
C ALA A 135 17.76 -4.61 -5.47
N SER A 136 17.16 -3.45 -5.22
CA SER A 136 17.19 -2.34 -6.18
C SER A 136 18.58 -1.70 -6.16
N GLU A 137 19.12 -1.34 -7.33
CA GLU A 137 20.31 -0.50 -7.43
C GLU A 137 20.05 0.97 -7.00
N THR A 138 18.79 1.31 -6.69
CA THR A 138 18.41 2.63 -6.22
C THR A 138 18.90 2.88 -4.80
N CYS A 139 19.77 3.88 -4.64
CA CYS A 139 20.17 4.42 -3.36
C CYS A 139 19.21 5.52 -2.91
N TYR A 140 18.69 5.41 -1.68
CA TYR A 140 17.84 6.43 -1.08
C TYR A 140 18.67 7.36 -0.20
N VAL A 141 18.59 8.67 -0.47
CA VAL A 141 19.45 9.69 0.15
C VAL A 141 18.58 10.69 0.90
N PRO A 142 18.83 10.97 2.20
CA PRO A 142 18.13 12.03 2.91
C PRO A 142 18.50 13.39 2.31
N LEU A 143 17.49 14.17 1.92
CA LEU A 143 17.69 15.55 1.43
C LEU A 143 17.71 16.57 2.56
N ILE A 144 17.36 16.16 3.77
CA ILE A 144 17.25 17.03 4.94
C ILE A 144 17.96 16.35 6.12
N GLY A 145 18.73 17.12 6.88
CA GLY A 145 19.43 16.65 8.08
C GLY A 145 18.49 16.34 9.25
N SER A 146 19.05 15.76 10.31
CA SER A 146 18.32 15.51 11.56
C SER A 146 18.06 16.84 12.29
N LEU A 147 16.79 17.13 12.61
CA LEU A 147 16.38 18.31 13.36
C LEU A 147 16.30 18.08 14.88
N GLY A 148 16.89 17.00 15.40
CA GLY A 148 16.74 16.64 16.83
C GLY A 148 15.30 16.29 17.24
N MET A 149 14.38 16.21 16.29
CA MET A 149 12.98 15.81 16.49
C MET A 149 12.89 14.29 16.65
N ARG A 150 12.18 13.84 17.69
CA ARG A 150 12.10 12.42 18.08
C ARG A 150 11.03 11.60 17.36
N GLU A 151 10.10 12.24 16.65
CA GLU A 151 9.02 11.51 15.97
C GLU A 151 9.53 10.86 14.67
N ARG A 152 9.21 9.59 14.46
CA ARG A 152 9.67 8.78 13.30
C ARG A 152 9.41 9.43 11.95
N ARG A 153 8.29 10.15 11.79
CA ARG A 153 7.94 10.88 10.56
C ARG A 153 8.89 12.03 10.19
N TYR A 154 9.77 12.42 11.11
CA TYR A 154 10.82 13.42 10.93
C TYR A 154 12.23 12.83 10.96
N GLN A 155 12.36 11.51 11.02
CA GLN A 155 13.63 10.81 10.98
C GLN A 155 13.75 10.01 9.69
N VAL A 156 14.49 10.58 8.73
CA VAL A 156 14.71 9.97 7.40
C VAL A 156 15.83 8.91 7.45
N ASN A 157 16.64 8.90 8.53
CA ASN A 157 17.84 8.07 8.69
C ASN A 157 17.71 6.95 9.71
N SER A 158 16.52 6.71 10.26
CA SER A 158 16.27 5.81 11.39
C SER A 158 15.47 4.59 11.01
#